data_AF-A0ABC8XJZ3-F1
#
_entry.id   AF-A0ABC8XJZ3-F1
#
_cell.length_a   1.000
_cell.length_b   1.000
_cell.length_c   1.000
_cell.angle_alpha   90.00
_cell.angle_beta   90.00
_cell.angle_gamma   90.00
#
_symmetry.space_group_name_H-M   'P 1'
#
loop_
_entity.id
_entity.type
_entity.pdbx_description
1 polymer ?
#
loop_
_entity_poly.entity_id
_entity_poly.type
_entity_poly.pdbx_seq_one_letter_code
_entity_poly.pdbx_strand_id
1 'polypeptide(L)'
;MEAVAAAAALRSPTAAAAGPSRRPAAPGASSLPFNRRRGFAFGSIKGLGRQQPTSRTKRRSSVVRASWSPSESLPPSSSIAPLRMESPAGQLLSQILHTHPHLLPAAAEQQLEQLQTDREAEKDKEKEKEDNPAPAGGDLVLYRRIAEVKEKERRRTLEEILYALVVQKFVEAGVSLVPALSHSIDSSGRVDQWAETVEERLQRLHSSEAYEMIENHLALILGQRQGDATIAAISKLRVGQVYAASVMYGYFLKRVDQRFQLEKTMKSLPWGSEEEDSALNQVMTTDSMPSTQASGSHPEMASWTSPNFSAGGPGQSIKPSRLRSYVMSFDSDTLQRYATVRSKEAFGIIEKHTEALFGKPEIVITPEGTVDSSKDEHIRISFSGLRRLILEAVTFGSFLWDVESFVDSRYHFVTN
;
A
#
# COMPACT_ATOMS: atom_id res chain seq x y z
N MET A 1 -30.53 -21.63 -6.75
CA MET A 1 -30.81 -22.34 -5.49
C MET A 1 -29.51 -22.45 -4.72
N GLU A 2 -29.58 -22.05 -3.46
CA GLU A 2 -28.51 -21.71 -2.53
C GLU A 2 -27.49 -22.82 -2.19
N ALA A 3 -26.30 -22.40 -1.73
CA ALA A 3 -25.84 -22.56 -0.33
C ALA A 3 -24.29 -22.50 -0.27
N VAL A 4 -23.58 -22.01 0.75
CA VAL A 4 -23.85 -21.32 2.02
C VAL A 4 -22.48 -20.81 2.51
N ALA A 5 -22.44 -19.61 3.10
CA ALA A 5 -21.31 -19.05 3.83
C ALA A 5 -21.33 -19.49 5.32
N ALA A 6 -20.17 -19.60 5.97
CA ALA A 6 -20.07 -19.82 7.41
C ALA A 6 -19.02 -18.87 8.03
N ALA A 7 -19.52 -17.88 8.79
CA ALA A 7 -18.77 -17.05 9.72
C ALA A 7 -19.10 -17.48 11.15
N ALA A 8 -18.08 -17.65 12.00
CA ALA A 8 -18.24 -18.05 13.40
C ALA A 8 -17.78 -16.92 14.32
N ALA A 9 -18.70 -16.45 15.16
CA ALA A 9 -18.51 -15.46 16.21
C ALA A 9 -18.11 -16.15 17.54
N LEU A 10 -17.20 -15.52 18.29
CA LEU A 10 -16.77 -15.94 19.63
C LEU A 10 -17.37 -14.99 20.68
N ARG A 11 -18.13 -15.57 21.62
CA ARG A 11 -18.67 -14.91 22.82
C ARG A 11 -17.77 -15.17 24.03
N SER A 12 -17.53 -14.14 24.82
CA SER A 12 -16.89 -14.18 26.15
C SER A 12 -17.89 -14.59 27.25
N PRO A 13 -17.43 -15.14 28.39
CA PRO A 13 -18.18 -15.05 29.64
C PRO A 13 -17.40 -14.38 30.79
N THR A 14 -18.19 -13.72 31.62
CA THR A 14 -17.90 -12.92 32.82
C THR A 14 -17.58 -13.75 34.06
N ALA A 15 -16.85 -13.12 34.99
CA ALA A 15 -16.38 -13.64 36.27
C ALA A 15 -17.45 -13.77 37.38
N ALA A 16 -17.25 -14.71 38.30
CA ALA A 16 -17.81 -14.71 39.65
C ALA A 16 -16.84 -15.37 40.65
N ALA A 17 -16.75 -14.81 41.85
CA ALA A 17 -15.74 -15.07 42.89
C ALA A 17 -16.18 -16.09 43.95
N ALA A 18 -15.22 -16.83 44.54
CA ALA A 18 -15.22 -17.28 45.95
C ALA A 18 -13.89 -18.02 46.29
N GLY A 19 -13.22 -17.66 47.39
CA GLY A 19 -12.19 -18.48 48.07
C GLY A 19 -12.76 -19.09 49.37
N PRO A 20 -11.95 -19.55 50.36
CA PRO A 20 -10.55 -20.01 50.33
C PRO A 20 -10.32 -21.38 51.08
N SER A 21 -9.07 -21.86 51.03
CA SER A 21 -8.34 -22.58 52.12
C SER A 21 -8.17 -24.13 52.09
N ARG A 22 -6.95 -24.52 52.53
CA ARG A 22 -6.43 -25.78 53.11
C ARG A 22 -5.89 -26.93 52.23
N ARG A 23 -4.55 -27.08 52.29
CA ARG A 23 -3.74 -28.34 52.24
C ARG A 23 -4.15 -29.33 53.36
N PRO A 24 -3.81 -30.66 53.36
CA PRO A 24 -2.53 -31.26 52.91
C PRO A 24 -2.57 -32.72 52.32
N ALA A 25 -1.36 -33.25 52.07
CA ALA A 25 -0.92 -34.68 52.06
C ALA A 25 -0.81 -35.46 50.72
N ALA A 26 0.40 -35.98 50.51
CA ALA A 26 0.85 -37.01 49.54
C ALA A 26 0.63 -38.45 50.13
N PRO A 27 1.06 -39.62 49.57
CA PRO A 27 2.02 -39.96 48.48
C PRO A 27 1.43 -40.98 47.44
N GLY A 28 2.09 -41.57 46.44
CA GLY A 28 3.49 -41.70 46.02
C GLY A 28 3.62 -42.56 44.75
N ALA A 29 4.86 -42.61 44.24
CA ALA A 29 5.48 -43.55 43.27
C ALA A 29 4.85 -43.67 41.86
N SER A 30 5.57 -43.49 40.74
CA SER A 30 6.80 -44.23 40.42
C SER A 30 7.52 -43.63 39.19
N SER A 31 8.83 -43.40 39.37
CA SER A 31 9.97 -43.77 38.49
C SER A 31 9.97 -43.45 36.98
N LEU A 32 11.07 -43.10 36.30
CA LEU A 32 12.46 -42.68 36.53
C LEU A 32 13.00 -42.28 35.10
N PRO A 33 14.24 -41.80 34.88
CA PRO A 33 14.47 -40.58 34.12
C PRO A 33 15.21 -40.75 32.77
N PHE A 34 15.04 -39.75 31.90
CA PHE A 34 15.91 -39.48 30.76
C PHE A 34 17.22 -38.82 31.22
N ASN A 35 18.35 -39.39 30.79
CA ASN A 35 19.68 -38.94 31.17
C ASN A 35 20.32 -38.03 30.10
N ARG A 36 21.01 -36.99 30.58
CA ARG A 36 21.83 -36.02 29.82
C ARG A 36 23.15 -36.62 29.34
N ARG A 37 23.73 -36.03 28.29
CA ARG A 37 25.19 -35.72 28.16
C ARG A 37 25.35 -34.63 27.08
N ARG A 38 25.63 -33.37 27.47
CA ARG A 38 26.92 -32.69 27.73
C ARG A 38 27.78 -32.45 26.48
N GLY A 39 27.98 -31.16 26.18
CA GLY A 39 28.99 -30.65 25.26
C GLY A 39 30.39 -30.59 25.86
N PHE A 40 31.34 -30.16 25.04
CA PHE A 40 32.72 -29.84 25.42
C PHE A 40 33.22 -28.66 24.60
N ALA A 41 34.06 -27.84 25.25
CA ALA A 41 34.76 -26.70 24.69
C ALA A 41 36.26 -26.77 25.05
N PHE A 42 37.07 -26.26 24.11
CA PHE A 42 38.45 -25.74 24.14
C PHE A 42 39.64 -26.56 24.70
N GLY A 43 40.71 -26.58 23.88
CA GLY A 43 42.10 -26.79 24.27
C GLY A 43 43.05 -26.14 23.24
N SER A 44 43.89 -25.22 23.72
CA SER A 44 44.89 -24.44 22.97
C SER A 44 46.29 -25.00 23.20
N ILE A 45 47.16 -25.06 22.18
CA ILE A 45 48.59 -25.37 22.32
C ILE A 45 49.42 -24.44 21.39
N LYS A 46 50.37 -23.70 21.98
CA LYS A 46 51.57 -23.06 21.37
C LYS A 46 52.72 -24.10 21.38
N GLY A 47 53.76 -24.16 20.54
CA GLY A 47 54.30 -23.35 19.45
C GLY A 47 55.66 -23.95 18.99
N LEU A 48 56.40 -23.18 18.15
CA LEU A 48 57.82 -23.28 17.74
C LEU A 48 58.26 -24.31 16.67
N GLY A 49 58.92 -23.82 15.61
CA GLY A 49 59.80 -24.63 14.75
C GLY A 49 59.96 -24.13 13.31
N ARG A 50 61.04 -23.40 13.04
CA ARG A 50 61.44 -22.73 11.79
C ARG A 50 62.08 -23.74 10.79
N GLN A 51 61.78 -23.65 9.48
CA GLN A 51 62.71 -23.56 8.33
C GLN A 51 62.03 -23.83 6.97
N GLN A 52 62.53 -23.14 5.95
CA GLN A 52 62.05 -22.95 4.57
C GLN A 52 62.88 -23.87 3.60
N PRO A 53 62.81 -23.76 2.25
CA PRO A 53 61.79 -24.23 1.31
C PRO A 53 62.34 -25.23 0.26
N THR A 54 61.47 -25.98 -0.44
CA THR A 54 61.81 -26.48 -1.79
C THR A 54 60.64 -26.35 -2.76
N SER A 55 60.94 -25.69 -3.87
CA SER A 55 60.14 -25.39 -5.04
C SER A 55 59.32 -26.57 -5.58
N ARG A 56 58.02 -26.36 -5.81
CA ARG A 56 57.27 -27.12 -6.82
C ARG A 56 56.14 -26.29 -7.42
N THR A 57 56.36 -25.97 -8.69
CA THR A 57 55.44 -25.48 -9.73
C THR A 57 53.96 -25.76 -9.47
N LYS A 58 53.16 -24.70 -9.34
CA LYS A 58 51.70 -24.74 -9.58
C LYS A 58 51.31 -23.62 -10.54
N ARG A 59 50.73 -24.05 -11.67
CA ARG A 59 50.02 -23.23 -12.64
C ARG A 59 49.02 -22.33 -11.91
N ARG A 60 49.15 -21.01 -12.06
CA ARG A 60 48.11 -20.06 -11.68
C ARG A 60 47.04 -20.09 -12.77
N SER A 61 45.91 -20.75 -12.51
CA SER A 61 44.67 -20.41 -13.21
C SER A 61 44.15 -19.10 -12.60
N SER A 62 44.11 -18.03 -13.39
CA SER A 62 43.39 -16.82 -13.02
C SER A 62 41.89 -17.14 -13.09
N VAL A 63 41.27 -17.43 -11.96
CA VAL A 63 39.82 -17.36 -11.84
C VAL A 63 39.48 -15.88 -11.81
N VAL A 64 39.03 -15.34 -12.94
CA VAL A 64 38.39 -14.02 -12.99
C VAL A 64 37.05 -14.17 -12.27
N ARG A 65 37.04 -13.81 -10.99
CA ARG A 65 35.80 -13.53 -10.26
C ARG A 65 35.36 -12.14 -10.70
N ALA A 66 34.36 -12.05 -11.55
CA ALA A 66 33.63 -10.80 -11.76
C ALA A 66 32.92 -10.46 -10.44
N SER A 67 33.53 -9.64 -9.60
CA SER A 67 32.79 -8.94 -8.55
C SER A 67 32.07 -7.79 -9.23
N TRP A 68 30.77 -7.94 -9.41
CA TRP A 68 29.90 -6.83 -9.72
C TRP A 68 29.84 -5.97 -8.46
N SER A 69 30.70 -4.96 -8.40
CA SER A 69 30.58 -3.86 -7.44
C SER A 69 29.72 -2.82 -8.14
N PRO A 70 28.51 -2.51 -7.64
CA PRO A 70 27.81 -1.32 -8.10
C PRO A 70 28.73 -0.14 -7.81
N SER A 71 29.10 0.60 -8.85
CA SER A 71 29.86 1.83 -8.70
C SER A 71 29.09 2.77 -7.75
N GLU A 72 29.61 2.95 -6.55
CA GLU A 72 29.27 4.06 -5.67
C GLU A 72 29.74 5.35 -6.34
N SER A 73 28.86 6.00 -7.10
CA SER A 73 29.06 7.39 -7.49
C SER A 73 27.73 8.11 -7.68
N LEU A 74 26.88 8.06 -6.65
CA LEU A 74 25.89 9.08 -6.32
C LEU A 74 25.69 8.99 -4.80
N PRO A 75 25.73 10.11 -4.04
CA PRO A 75 25.49 10.07 -2.61
C PRO A 75 24.11 9.44 -2.33
N PRO A 76 23.91 8.74 -1.20
CA PRO A 76 22.67 8.04 -0.85
C PRO A 76 21.45 8.96 -0.61
N SER A 77 21.48 10.22 -1.07
CA SER A 77 20.53 11.28 -0.76
C SER A 77 19.79 11.87 -1.96
N SER A 78 19.77 11.22 -3.13
CA SER A 78 19.00 11.72 -4.29
C SER A 78 18.14 10.65 -4.96
N SER A 79 17.47 9.78 -4.20
CA SER A 79 16.40 8.96 -4.78
C SER A 79 15.18 9.83 -5.02
N ILE A 80 14.76 10.01 -6.28
CA ILE A 80 13.55 10.77 -6.65
C ILE A 80 12.30 10.25 -5.90
N ALA A 81 12.26 8.95 -5.60
CA ALA A 81 11.15 8.31 -4.93
C ALA A 81 11.62 7.28 -3.88
N PRO A 82 10.79 6.95 -2.87
CA PRO A 82 11.17 6.03 -1.79
C PRO A 82 11.41 4.59 -2.23
N LEU A 83 10.59 4.08 -3.16
CA LEU A 83 10.69 2.69 -3.62
C LEU A 83 11.75 2.60 -4.72
N ARG A 84 12.71 1.68 -4.55
CA ARG A 84 13.76 1.43 -5.53
C ARG A 84 13.31 0.39 -6.56
N MET A 85 13.71 0.63 -7.80
CA MET A 85 13.41 -0.24 -8.94
C MET A 85 14.61 -1.17 -9.17
N GLU A 86 14.39 -2.48 -9.15
CA GLU A 86 15.46 -3.49 -9.20
C GLU A 86 15.57 -4.17 -10.55
N SER A 87 14.50 -4.24 -11.34
CA SER A 87 14.52 -4.87 -12.66
C SER A 87 15.38 -4.06 -13.65
N PRO A 88 15.92 -4.69 -14.71
CA PRO A 88 16.68 -3.97 -15.73
C PRO A 88 15.88 -2.83 -16.38
N ALA A 89 14.61 -3.07 -16.70
CA ALA A 89 13.71 -2.05 -17.23
C ALA A 89 13.47 -0.93 -16.22
N GLY A 90 13.30 -1.29 -14.94
CA GLY A 90 13.09 -0.31 -13.89
C GLY A 90 14.30 0.56 -13.60
N GLN A 91 15.50 0.00 -13.63
CA GLN A 91 16.75 0.76 -13.51
C GLN A 91 16.92 1.73 -14.69
N LEU A 92 16.59 1.30 -15.92
CA LEU A 92 16.58 2.16 -17.10
C LEU A 92 15.59 3.33 -16.92
N LEU A 93 14.34 3.05 -16.54
CA LEU A 93 13.32 4.08 -16.34
C LEU A 93 13.67 5.03 -15.19
N SER A 94 14.27 4.52 -14.13
CA SER A 94 14.83 5.35 -13.04
C SER A 94 15.90 6.30 -13.58
N GLN A 95 16.83 5.83 -14.41
CA GLN A 95 17.84 6.71 -15.01
C GLN A 95 17.21 7.79 -15.91
N ILE A 96 16.16 7.44 -16.65
CA ILE A 96 15.42 8.40 -17.50
C ILE A 96 14.68 9.42 -16.62
N LEU A 97 14.07 9.03 -15.49
CA LEU A 97 13.48 9.95 -14.51
C LEU A 97 14.47 11.03 -14.04
N HIS A 98 15.75 10.68 -13.86
CA HIS A 98 16.75 11.64 -13.39
C HIS A 98 17.28 12.54 -14.51
N THR A 99 17.36 12.04 -15.74
CA THR A 99 18.04 12.74 -16.84
C THR A 99 17.09 13.46 -17.78
N HIS A 100 16.01 12.79 -18.22
CA HIS A 100 15.06 13.28 -19.21
C HIS A 100 13.64 12.78 -18.89
N PRO A 101 12.97 13.35 -17.85
CA PRO A 101 11.65 12.87 -17.41
C PRO A 101 10.59 12.82 -18.53
N HIS A 102 10.65 13.77 -19.47
CA HIS A 102 9.73 13.87 -20.60
C HIS A 102 9.82 12.70 -21.60
N LEU A 103 10.93 11.95 -21.62
CA LEU A 103 11.09 10.77 -22.47
C LEU A 103 10.55 9.49 -21.82
N LEU A 104 10.17 9.55 -20.54
CA LEU A 104 9.76 8.36 -19.80
C LEU A 104 8.53 7.66 -20.36
N PRO A 105 7.45 8.33 -20.81
CA PRO A 105 6.27 7.64 -21.34
C PRO A 105 6.63 6.82 -22.57
N ALA A 106 7.44 7.39 -23.47
CA ALA A 106 7.90 6.70 -24.67
C ALA A 106 8.81 5.50 -24.32
N ALA A 107 9.72 5.66 -23.37
CA ALA A 107 10.55 4.57 -22.90
C ALA A 107 9.74 3.46 -22.22
N ALA A 108 8.72 3.82 -21.43
CA ALA A 108 7.81 2.87 -20.79
C ALA A 108 7.01 2.08 -21.83
N GLU A 109 6.49 2.74 -22.87
CA GLU A 109 5.81 2.06 -23.99
C GLU A 109 6.73 1.03 -24.66
N GLN A 110 7.99 1.40 -24.94
CA GLN A 110 8.96 0.45 -25.51
C GLN A 110 9.21 -0.76 -24.58
N GLN A 111 9.28 -0.56 -23.26
CA GLN A 111 9.42 -1.67 -22.32
C GLN A 111 8.18 -2.56 -22.27
N LEU A 112 6.98 -1.99 -22.41
CA LEU A 112 5.72 -2.74 -22.47
C LEU A 112 5.61 -3.58 -23.75
N GLU A 113 6.02 -3.03 -24.90
CA GLU A 113 6.08 -3.76 -26.17
C GLU A 113 7.06 -4.94 -26.10
N GLN A 114 8.22 -4.74 -25.47
CA GLN A 114 9.18 -5.82 -25.24
C GLN A 114 8.58 -6.91 -24.33
N LEU A 115 7.94 -6.53 -23.22
CA LEU A 115 7.27 -7.48 -22.32
C LEU A 115 6.17 -8.27 -23.05
N GLN A 116 5.44 -7.62 -23.95
CA GLN A 116 4.40 -8.27 -24.75
C GLN A 116 5.02 -9.29 -25.71
N THR A 117 6.07 -8.89 -26.43
CA THR A 117 6.80 -9.76 -27.36
C THR A 117 7.36 -10.99 -26.64
N ASP A 118 7.96 -10.79 -25.46
CA ASP A 118 8.48 -11.89 -24.64
C ASP A 118 7.38 -12.83 -24.15
N ARG A 119 6.22 -12.28 -23.75
CA ARG A 119 5.04 -13.05 -23.33
C ARG A 119 4.48 -13.90 -24.48
N GLU A 120 4.42 -13.36 -25.68
CA GLU A 120 3.93 -14.07 -26.88
C GLU A 120 4.92 -15.18 -27.29
N ALA A 121 6.21 -14.87 -27.35
CA ALA A 121 7.26 -15.85 -27.66
C ALA A 121 7.29 -17.01 -26.64
N GLU A 122 6.93 -16.77 -25.39
CA GLU A 122 6.79 -17.84 -24.39
C GLU A 122 5.55 -18.70 -24.60
N LYS A 123 4.40 -18.10 -24.90
CA LYS A 123 3.18 -18.85 -25.23
C LYS A 123 3.39 -19.75 -26.44
N ASP A 124 4.12 -19.29 -27.44
CA ASP A 124 4.39 -20.09 -28.64
C ASP A 124 5.34 -21.26 -28.32
N LYS A 125 6.37 -21.04 -27.49
CA LYS A 125 7.22 -22.12 -26.97
C LYS A 125 6.47 -23.13 -26.11
N GLU A 126 5.40 -22.71 -25.42
CA GLU A 126 4.56 -23.62 -24.64
C GLU A 126 3.68 -24.48 -25.56
N LYS A 127 3.06 -23.88 -26.60
CA LYS A 127 2.29 -24.62 -27.62
C LYS A 127 3.14 -25.64 -28.37
N GLU A 128 4.34 -25.25 -28.82
CA GLU A 128 5.27 -26.15 -29.52
C GLU A 128 5.69 -27.36 -28.67
N LYS A 129 5.70 -27.21 -27.33
CA LYS A 129 6.00 -28.30 -26.39
C LYS A 129 4.79 -29.18 -26.08
N GLU A 130 3.58 -28.63 -26.18
CA GLU A 130 2.34 -29.41 -26.04
C GLU A 130 2.13 -30.31 -27.26
N ASP A 131 2.52 -29.85 -28.45
CA ASP A 131 2.46 -30.63 -29.70
C ASP A 131 3.54 -31.73 -29.80
N ASN A 132 4.60 -31.70 -28.99
CA ASN A 132 5.67 -32.72 -28.93
C ASN A 132 5.84 -33.30 -27.51
N PRO A 133 5.07 -34.33 -27.13
CA PRO A 133 5.06 -34.83 -25.76
C PRO A 133 6.21 -35.79 -25.48
N ALA A 134 7.33 -35.29 -24.97
CA ALA A 134 8.24 -36.09 -24.13
C ALA A 134 9.16 -35.24 -23.24
N PRO A 135 8.71 -34.86 -22.02
CA PRO A 135 9.62 -34.65 -20.90
C PRO A 135 9.43 -35.75 -19.84
N ALA A 136 10.52 -36.20 -19.23
CA ALA A 136 10.44 -37.05 -18.04
C ALA A 136 9.72 -36.31 -16.90
N GLY A 137 9.13 -37.04 -15.93
CA GLY A 137 8.33 -36.42 -14.86
C GLY A 137 9.05 -35.31 -14.06
N GLY A 138 10.38 -35.35 -13.97
CA GLY A 138 11.20 -34.29 -13.36
C GLY A 138 11.30 -33.01 -14.21
N ASP A 139 11.31 -33.13 -15.53
CA ASP A 139 11.40 -31.99 -16.45
C ASP A 139 10.10 -31.18 -16.45
N LEU A 140 8.94 -31.84 -16.29
CA LEU A 140 7.64 -31.16 -16.15
C LEU A 140 7.59 -30.22 -14.92
N VAL A 141 8.17 -30.65 -13.79
CA VAL A 141 8.26 -29.83 -12.58
C VAL A 141 9.21 -28.65 -12.79
N LEU A 142 10.35 -28.89 -13.45
CA LEU A 142 11.31 -27.84 -13.80
C LEU A 142 10.68 -26.77 -14.71
N TYR A 143 10.00 -27.18 -15.79
CA TYR A 143 9.31 -26.24 -16.69
C TYR A 143 8.24 -25.43 -15.97
N ARG A 144 7.43 -26.07 -15.11
CA ARG A 144 6.45 -25.36 -14.26
C ARG A 144 7.14 -24.29 -13.41
N ARG A 145 8.24 -24.64 -12.73
CA ARG A 145 8.93 -23.69 -11.86
C ARG A 145 9.59 -22.54 -12.63
N ILE A 146 10.13 -22.83 -13.81
CA ILE A 146 10.67 -21.80 -14.71
C ILE A 146 9.57 -20.84 -15.16
N ALA A 147 8.41 -21.35 -15.54
CA ALA A 147 7.26 -20.51 -15.93
C ALA A 147 6.77 -19.64 -14.75
N GLU A 148 6.70 -20.19 -13.54
CA GLU A 148 6.35 -19.42 -12.32
C GLU A 148 7.34 -18.29 -12.03
N VAL A 149 8.66 -18.53 -12.21
CA VAL A 149 9.69 -17.50 -12.00
C VAL A 149 9.58 -16.42 -13.07
N LYS A 150 9.42 -16.80 -14.34
CA LYS A 150 9.25 -15.85 -15.45
C LYS A 150 8.01 -14.97 -15.30
N GLU A 151 6.90 -15.56 -14.86
CA GLU A 151 5.68 -14.79 -14.57
C GLU A 151 5.89 -13.79 -13.43
N LYS A 152 6.63 -14.18 -12.38
CA LYS A 152 6.98 -13.25 -11.29
C LYS A 152 7.91 -12.14 -11.74
N GLU A 153 8.87 -12.43 -12.60
CA GLU A 153 9.78 -11.43 -13.18
C GLU A 153 9.04 -10.45 -14.07
N ARG A 154 8.13 -10.92 -14.94
CA ARG A 154 7.24 -10.07 -15.73
C ARG A 154 6.39 -9.17 -14.85
N ARG A 155 5.73 -9.74 -13.84
CA ARG A 155 4.91 -8.97 -12.89
C ARG A 155 5.72 -7.88 -12.20
N ARG A 156 6.90 -8.22 -11.67
CA ARG A 156 7.81 -7.25 -11.05
C ARG A 156 8.16 -6.13 -12.01
N THR A 157 8.48 -6.47 -13.25
CA THR A 157 8.83 -5.48 -14.28
C THR A 157 7.65 -4.55 -14.57
N LEU A 158 6.44 -5.09 -14.68
CA LEU A 158 5.23 -4.31 -14.90
C LEU A 158 4.91 -3.36 -13.74
N GLU A 159 5.03 -3.85 -12.50
CA GLU A 159 4.88 -3.03 -11.28
C GLU A 159 5.87 -1.86 -11.25
N GLU A 160 7.11 -2.10 -11.66
CA GLU A 160 8.14 -1.07 -11.75
C GLU A 160 7.83 -0.05 -12.86
N ILE A 161 7.39 -0.50 -14.05
CA ILE A 161 6.96 0.42 -15.13
C ILE A 161 5.82 1.34 -14.65
N LEU A 162 4.79 0.76 -14.03
CA LEU A 162 3.68 1.51 -13.43
C LEU A 162 4.18 2.51 -12.38
N TYR A 163 5.07 2.08 -11.47
CA TYR A 163 5.61 2.95 -10.44
C TYR A 163 6.39 4.13 -11.02
N ALA A 164 7.25 3.90 -12.03
CA ALA A 164 8.00 4.97 -12.69
C ALA A 164 7.09 6.01 -13.35
N LEU A 165 6.01 5.58 -13.99
CA LEU A 165 5.01 6.46 -14.58
C LEU A 165 4.26 7.28 -13.51
N VAL A 166 3.94 6.68 -12.36
CA VAL A 166 3.34 7.44 -11.22
C VAL A 166 4.33 8.48 -10.69
N VAL A 167 5.60 8.11 -10.50
CA VAL A 167 6.64 9.05 -10.05
C VAL A 167 6.82 10.19 -11.06
N GLN A 168 6.77 9.90 -12.36
CA GLN A 168 6.84 10.92 -13.40
C GLN A 168 5.72 11.95 -13.25
N LYS A 169 4.47 11.53 -12.96
CA LYS A 169 3.35 12.46 -12.74
C LYS A 169 3.62 13.44 -11.60
N PHE A 170 4.26 12.97 -10.52
CA PHE A 170 4.69 13.85 -9.42
C PHE A 170 5.80 14.81 -9.85
N VAL A 171 6.78 14.34 -10.63
CA VAL A 171 7.86 15.18 -11.18
C VAL A 171 7.30 16.28 -12.10
N GLU A 172 6.37 15.93 -12.99
CA GLU A 172 5.69 16.88 -13.88
C GLU A 172 4.85 17.91 -13.12
N ALA A 173 4.20 17.49 -12.03
CA ALA A 173 3.47 18.36 -11.13
C ALA A 173 4.39 19.25 -10.26
N GLY A 174 5.71 19.06 -10.30
CA GLY A 174 6.66 19.76 -9.45
C GLY A 174 6.47 19.45 -7.97
N VAL A 175 6.05 18.23 -7.64
CA VAL A 175 5.78 17.75 -6.28
C VAL A 175 6.82 16.68 -5.93
N SER A 176 7.65 16.94 -4.93
CA SER A 176 8.58 15.94 -4.40
C SER A 176 7.85 14.96 -3.49
N LEU A 177 8.01 13.67 -3.77
CA LEU A 177 7.49 12.60 -2.91
C LEU A 177 8.16 12.63 -1.53
N VAL A 178 7.41 12.23 -0.51
CA VAL A 178 7.92 12.13 0.86
C VAL A 178 9.05 11.09 0.91
N PRO A 179 10.22 11.42 1.49
CA PRO A 179 11.33 10.46 1.61
C PRO A 179 11.02 9.33 2.60
N ALA A 180 11.77 8.24 2.51
CA ALA A 180 11.63 7.10 3.41
C ALA A 180 11.79 7.52 4.89
N LEU A 181 10.75 7.28 5.69
CA LEU A 181 10.67 7.52 7.13
C LEU A 181 11.15 6.31 7.96
N SER A 182 11.58 5.23 7.28
CA SER A 182 12.10 4.02 7.90
C SER A 182 13.40 4.27 8.67
N HIS A 183 14.25 5.20 8.22
CA HIS A 183 15.60 5.40 8.77
C HIS A 183 15.83 6.70 9.56
N SER A 184 14.90 7.67 9.57
CA SER A 184 15.15 9.00 10.13
C SER A 184 14.83 9.12 11.63
N ILE A 185 15.51 8.33 12.47
CA ILE A 185 15.61 8.64 13.91
C ILE A 185 17.03 9.15 14.19
N ASP A 186 17.46 10.16 13.42
CA ASP A 186 18.59 10.98 13.86
C ASP A 186 18.08 11.99 14.89
N SER A 187 18.86 12.14 15.95
CA SER A 187 18.52 12.69 17.26
C SER A 187 17.99 14.14 17.33
N SER A 188 17.66 14.80 16.22
CA SER A 188 17.24 16.22 16.21
C SER A 188 15.73 16.46 16.15
N GLY A 189 14.92 15.43 15.87
CA GLY A 189 13.48 15.50 16.06
C GLY A 189 12.65 16.22 15.01
N ARG A 190 11.51 15.60 14.71
CA ARG A 190 10.51 15.98 13.70
C ARG A 190 10.89 15.55 12.27
N VAL A 191 10.09 14.63 11.71
CA VAL A 191 10.33 14.08 10.35
C VAL A 191 9.72 14.91 9.22
N ASP A 192 8.82 15.84 9.54
CA ASP A 192 7.94 16.54 8.60
C ASP A 192 8.37 17.97 8.27
N GLN A 193 9.65 18.19 8.04
CA GLN A 193 10.17 19.46 7.51
C GLN A 193 9.94 19.56 5.99
N TRP A 194 8.71 19.26 5.55
CA TRP A 194 8.30 19.32 4.14
C TRP A 194 7.73 20.70 3.83
N ALA A 195 8.06 21.26 2.67
CA ALA A 195 7.65 22.62 2.32
C ALA A 195 6.11 22.75 2.24
N GLU A 196 5.54 23.74 2.95
CA GLU A 196 4.09 24.01 2.99
C GLU A 196 3.52 24.38 1.62
N THR A 197 4.35 24.94 0.72
CA THR A 197 3.98 25.30 -0.66
C THR A 197 3.55 24.11 -1.53
N VAL A 198 3.77 22.88 -1.07
CA VAL A 198 3.44 21.67 -1.84
C VAL A 198 1.97 21.28 -1.69
N GLU A 199 1.30 21.66 -0.60
CA GLU A 199 -0.13 21.35 -0.40
C GLU A 199 -1.01 22.02 -1.46
N GLU A 200 -0.76 23.30 -1.76
CA GLU A 200 -1.52 24.02 -2.78
C GLU A 200 -1.32 23.41 -4.18
N ARG A 201 -0.11 22.91 -4.48
CA ARG A 201 0.16 22.20 -5.74
C ARG A 201 -0.64 20.90 -5.82
N LEU A 202 -0.68 20.13 -4.72
CA LEU A 202 -1.49 18.91 -4.67
C LEU A 202 -2.98 19.19 -4.85
N GLN A 203 -3.50 20.25 -4.23
CA GLN A 203 -4.89 20.65 -4.38
C GLN A 203 -5.28 20.86 -5.84
N ARG A 204 -4.42 21.55 -6.62
CA ARG A 204 -4.67 21.83 -8.04
C ARG A 204 -4.66 20.61 -8.95
N LEU A 205 -4.20 19.45 -8.48
CA LEU A 205 -4.20 18.19 -9.24
C LEU A 205 -5.58 17.50 -9.26
N HIS A 206 -6.51 17.95 -8.41
CA HIS A 206 -7.85 17.38 -8.27
C HIS A 206 -8.91 18.37 -8.76
N SER A 207 -10.05 17.86 -9.25
CA SER A 207 -11.21 18.70 -9.55
C SER A 207 -11.73 19.37 -8.27
N SER A 208 -12.47 20.47 -8.40
CA SER A 208 -13.09 21.14 -7.24
C SER A 208 -13.95 20.18 -6.42
N GLU A 209 -14.79 19.38 -7.09
CA GLU A 209 -15.71 18.44 -6.46
C GLU A 209 -14.98 17.26 -5.80
N ALA A 210 -13.89 16.77 -6.42
CA ALA A 210 -13.04 15.76 -5.80
C ALA A 210 -12.32 16.34 -4.57
N TYR A 211 -11.78 17.56 -4.66
CA TYR A 211 -11.07 18.17 -3.56
C TYR A 211 -11.96 18.42 -2.33
N GLU A 212 -13.24 18.75 -2.53
CA GLU A 212 -14.21 18.80 -1.42
C GLU A 212 -14.35 17.45 -0.70
N MET A 213 -14.35 16.34 -1.44
CA MET A 213 -14.36 15.00 -0.84
C MET A 213 -13.04 14.70 -0.10
N ILE A 214 -11.90 15.15 -0.65
CA ILE A 214 -10.58 15.02 0.00
C ILE A 214 -10.53 15.78 1.32
N GLU A 215 -11.04 17.00 1.40
CA GLU A 215 -11.12 17.77 2.65
C GLU A 215 -11.99 17.05 3.69
N ASN A 216 -13.10 16.43 3.28
CA ASN A 216 -13.90 15.59 4.18
C ASN A 216 -13.12 14.38 4.69
N HIS A 217 -12.35 13.69 3.82
CA HIS A 217 -11.47 12.58 4.21
C HIS A 217 -10.38 13.03 5.20
N LEU A 218 -9.77 14.20 4.97
CA LEU A 218 -8.81 14.82 5.89
C LEU A 218 -9.45 15.15 7.24
N ALA A 219 -10.68 15.68 7.25
CA ALA A 219 -11.41 15.97 8.48
C ALA A 219 -11.73 14.71 9.30
N LEU A 220 -12.05 13.59 8.63
CA LEU A 220 -12.28 12.31 9.31
C LEU A 220 -11.01 11.75 9.96
N ILE A 221 -9.86 11.92 9.33
CA ILE A 221 -8.59 11.38 9.84
C ILE A 221 -7.95 12.30 10.89
N LEU A 222 -7.92 13.61 10.63
CA LEU A 222 -7.23 14.61 11.48
C LEU A 222 -8.15 15.17 12.58
N GLY A 223 -9.47 15.04 12.44
CA GLY A 223 -10.44 15.66 13.33
C GLY A 223 -10.31 17.18 13.35
N GLN A 224 -10.50 17.78 14.53
CA GLN A 224 -10.43 19.23 14.74
C GLN A 224 -9.00 19.80 14.75
N ARG A 225 -7.96 18.98 14.52
CA ARG A 225 -6.54 19.36 14.71
C ARG A 225 -5.83 19.81 13.43
N GLN A 226 -6.58 20.23 12.40
CA GLN A 226 -6.02 20.53 11.07
C GLN A 226 -5.04 21.71 11.02
N GLY A 227 -5.11 22.65 11.97
CA GLY A 227 -4.23 23.82 12.06
C GLY A 227 -3.16 23.77 13.15
N ASP A 228 -3.07 22.64 13.88
CA ASP A 228 -2.20 22.55 15.04
C ASP A 228 -0.76 22.19 14.62
N ALA A 229 0.20 23.06 14.92
CA ALA A 229 1.64 22.74 14.81
C ALA A 229 2.11 21.69 15.84
N THR A 230 1.18 21.10 16.59
CA THR A 230 1.42 20.11 17.62
C THR A 230 2.05 18.85 17.03
N ILE A 231 3.19 18.46 17.59
CA ILE A 231 3.90 17.24 17.20
C ILE A 231 3.32 16.07 18.01
N ALA A 232 2.90 15.03 17.31
CA ALA A 232 2.45 13.78 17.92
C ALA A 232 3.45 12.66 17.63
N ALA A 233 3.66 11.79 18.61
CA ALA A 233 4.30 10.50 18.38
C ALA A 233 3.21 9.49 17.97
N ILE A 234 3.29 9.00 16.73
CA ILE A 234 2.31 8.07 16.17
C ILE A 234 3.05 6.82 15.72
N SER A 235 2.44 5.66 16.00
CA SER A 235 2.85 4.35 15.49
C SER A 235 3.12 4.36 13.97
N LYS A 236 4.25 3.79 13.52
CA LYS A 236 4.57 3.59 12.10
C LYS A 236 3.53 2.72 11.43
N LEU A 237 3.11 1.65 12.09
CA LEU A 237 2.03 0.78 11.62
C LEU A 237 0.75 1.59 11.35
N ARG A 238 0.36 2.46 12.30
CA ARG A 238 -0.86 3.25 12.20
C ARG A 238 -0.79 4.29 11.08
N VAL A 239 0.33 5.01 10.95
CA VAL A 239 0.52 5.97 9.85
C VAL A 239 0.53 5.24 8.50
N GLY A 240 1.19 4.09 8.40
CA GLY A 240 1.19 3.26 7.20
C GLY A 240 -0.20 2.77 6.80
N GLN A 241 -1.02 2.33 7.76
CA GLN A 241 -2.42 1.95 7.51
C GLN A 241 -3.24 3.13 6.96
N VAL A 242 -3.11 4.32 7.57
CA VAL A 242 -3.80 5.53 7.13
C VAL A 242 -3.33 5.94 5.74
N TYR A 243 -2.04 5.82 5.44
CA TYR A 243 -1.47 6.11 4.13
C TYR A 243 -2.04 5.17 3.06
N ALA A 244 -1.95 3.85 3.26
CA ALA A 244 -2.47 2.87 2.30
C ALA A 244 -3.99 3.02 2.09
N ALA A 245 -4.76 3.26 3.16
CA ALA A 245 -6.19 3.54 3.07
C ALA A 245 -6.48 4.80 2.25
N SER A 246 -5.65 5.84 2.40
CA SER A 246 -5.79 7.09 1.65
C SER A 246 -5.39 6.95 0.18
N VAL A 247 -4.41 6.09 -0.13
CA VAL A 247 -4.10 5.71 -1.52
C VAL A 247 -5.30 5.00 -2.17
N MET A 248 -5.89 4.02 -1.49
CA MET A 248 -7.09 3.34 -2.00
C MET A 248 -8.26 4.30 -2.19
N TYR A 249 -8.44 5.25 -1.24
CA TYR A 249 -9.45 6.30 -1.35
C TYR A 249 -9.22 7.20 -2.58
N GLY A 250 -7.99 7.65 -2.81
CA GLY A 250 -7.65 8.47 -3.98
C GLY A 250 -7.86 7.75 -5.31
N TYR A 251 -7.53 6.45 -5.36
CA TYR A 251 -7.79 5.59 -6.51
C TYR A 251 -9.28 5.49 -6.80
N PHE A 252 -10.10 5.20 -5.77
CA PHE A 252 -11.56 5.18 -5.87
C PHE A 252 -12.11 6.53 -6.34
N LEU A 253 -11.71 7.62 -5.67
CA LEU A 253 -12.24 8.95 -5.91
C LEU A 253 -11.97 9.41 -7.35
N LYS A 254 -10.78 9.14 -7.88
CA LYS A 254 -10.44 9.47 -9.26
C LYS A 254 -11.35 8.78 -10.28
N ARG A 255 -11.67 7.50 -10.05
CA ARG A 255 -12.57 6.75 -10.93
C ARG A 255 -13.97 7.35 -10.97
N VAL A 256 -14.50 7.67 -9.79
CA VAL A 256 -15.85 8.21 -9.69
C VAL A 256 -15.90 9.65 -10.22
N ASP A 257 -14.90 10.48 -9.93
CA ASP A 257 -14.81 11.84 -10.46
C ASP A 257 -14.73 11.83 -11.99
N GLN A 258 -13.89 10.98 -12.61
CA GLN A 258 -13.85 10.88 -14.08
C GLN A 258 -15.21 10.51 -14.67
N ARG A 259 -15.91 9.53 -14.09
CA ARG A 259 -17.25 9.15 -14.55
C ARG A 259 -18.25 10.30 -14.37
N PHE A 260 -18.22 10.94 -13.20
CA PHE A 260 -19.08 12.07 -12.88
C PHE A 260 -18.89 13.24 -13.85
N GLN A 261 -17.64 13.64 -14.13
CA GLN A 261 -17.32 14.72 -15.07
C GLN A 261 -17.76 14.36 -16.50
N LEU A 262 -17.57 13.10 -16.92
CA LEU A 262 -18.06 12.62 -18.21
C LEU A 262 -19.58 12.72 -18.30
N GLU A 263 -20.33 12.20 -17.32
CA GLU A 263 -21.80 12.28 -17.32
C GLU A 263 -22.33 13.72 -17.22
N LYS A 264 -21.62 14.58 -16.48
CA LYS A 264 -21.89 16.03 -16.43
C LYS A 264 -21.74 16.67 -17.80
N THR A 265 -20.65 16.37 -18.52
CA THR A 265 -20.42 16.90 -19.87
C THR A 265 -21.40 16.36 -20.91
N MET A 266 -21.85 15.11 -20.75
CA MET A 266 -22.83 14.46 -21.63
C MET A 266 -24.28 14.85 -21.31
N LYS A 267 -24.52 15.72 -20.31
CA LYS A 267 -25.86 16.10 -19.81
C LYS A 267 -26.73 14.89 -19.45
N SER A 268 -26.11 13.78 -19.05
CA SER A 268 -26.79 12.55 -18.66
C SER A 268 -27.06 12.48 -17.16
N LEU A 269 -26.60 13.47 -16.38
CA LEU A 269 -26.91 13.55 -14.97
C LEU A 269 -28.39 13.93 -14.76
N PRO A 270 -29.09 13.28 -13.83
CA PRO A 270 -30.51 13.57 -13.54
C PRO A 270 -30.78 15.01 -13.05
N TRP A 271 -29.73 15.77 -12.71
CA TRP A 271 -29.77 17.08 -12.05
C TRP A 271 -29.13 18.17 -12.94
N GLY A 272 -29.33 18.07 -14.25
CA GLY A 272 -28.49 18.66 -15.29
C GLY A 272 -28.77 20.10 -15.75
N SER A 273 -29.42 20.96 -14.95
CA SER A 273 -29.50 22.40 -15.26
C SER A 273 -28.89 23.25 -14.14
N GLU A 274 -28.01 24.18 -14.53
CA GLU A 274 -27.48 25.24 -13.65
C GLU A 274 -28.58 26.18 -13.13
N GLU A 275 -29.78 26.17 -13.74
CA GLU A 275 -30.94 26.95 -13.30
C GLU A 275 -31.72 26.27 -12.16
N GLU A 276 -31.63 24.95 -12.00
CA GLU A 276 -32.22 24.22 -10.86
C GLU A 276 -31.45 24.44 -9.54
N ASP A 277 -30.22 24.97 -9.63
CA ASP A 277 -29.32 25.20 -8.48
C ASP A 277 -29.85 26.22 -7.47
N SER A 278 -30.70 27.15 -7.90
CA SER A 278 -31.33 28.12 -7.01
C SER A 278 -32.59 27.57 -6.34
N ALA A 279 -33.25 26.59 -6.96
CA ALA A 279 -34.51 26.03 -6.49
C ALA A 279 -34.30 24.93 -5.43
N LEU A 280 -33.33 24.04 -5.62
CA LEU A 280 -33.06 22.94 -4.69
C LEU A 280 -32.41 23.40 -3.37
N ASN A 281 -31.63 24.48 -3.41
CA ASN A 281 -31.10 25.12 -2.20
C ASN A 281 -32.21 25.77 -1.34
N GLN A 282 -33.34 26.16 -1.93
CA GLN A 282 -34.50 26.66 -1.18
C GLN A 282 -35.37 25.53 -0.62
N VAL A 283 -35.62 24.48 -1.40
CA VAL A 283 -36.56 23.41 -1.01
C VAL A 283 -36.02 22.55 0.15
N MET A 284 -34.71 22.35 0.28
CA MET A 284 -34.12 21.61 1.42
C MET A 284 -34.17 22.36 2.76
N THR A 285 -34.56 23.64 2.80
CA THR A 285 -34.68 24.42 4.06
C THR A 285 -36.05 24.33 4.71
N THR A 286 -37.02 23.67 4.07
CA THR A 286 -38.41 23.62 4.53
C THR A 286 -38.95 22.20 4.51
N ASP A 287 -38.48 21.34 5.40
CA ASP A 287 -39.25 20.16 5.80
C ASP A 287 -39.07 19.91 7.30
N SER A 288 -40.02 20.44 8.07
CA SER A 288 -40.32 19.96 9.41
C SER A 288 -41.22 18.73 9.26
N MET A 289 -40.76 17.54 9.68
CA MET A 289 -41.64 16.38 9.90
C MET A 289 -41.62 15.91 11.37
N PRO A 290 -42.76 15.40 11.89
CA PRO A 290 -42.96 15.10 13.29
C PRO A 290 -42.36 13.76 13.69
N SER A 291 -41.92 13.74 14.95
CA SER A 291 -41.36 12.60 15.68
C SER A 291 -42.38 11.49 15.91
N THR A 292 -41.98 10.24 15.60
CA THR A 292 -42.58 9.05 16.21
C THR A 292 -41.47 8.07 16.63
N GLN A 293 -41.44 7.77 17.93
CA GLN A 293 -40.52 6.83 18.58
C GLN A 293 -40.85 5.38 18.21
N ALA A 294 -39.83 4.52 18.05
CA ALA A 294 -39.85 3.14 18.56
C ALA A 294 -38.44 2.54 18.63
N SER A 295 -38.19 1.88 19.75
CA SER A 295 -36.93 1.35 20.26
C SER A 295 -36.44 0.07 19.56
N GLY A 296 -35.12 -0.17 19.64
CA GLY A 296 -34.53 -1.50 19.41
C GLY A 296 -33.01 -1.44 19.17
N SER A 297 -32.22 -1.49 20.24
CA SER A 297 -30.76 -1.48 20.22
C SER A 297 -30.18 -2.86 20.57
N HIS A 298 -29.34 -3.44 19.69
CA HIS A 298 -28.27 -4.41 19.99
C HIS A 298 -27.30 -4.49 18.76
N PRO A 299 -26.04 -4.95 18.91
CA PRO A 299 -24.84 -4.34 18.35
C PRO A 299 -24.17 -5.25 17.30
N GLU A 300 -23.07 -4.77 16.71
CA GLU A 300 -22.15 -5.50 15.81
C GLU A 300 -22.54 -5.55 14.32
N MET A 301 -22.63 -4.37 13.70
CA MET A 301 -22.06 -4.08 12.38
C MET A 301 -22.15 -2.57 12.14
N ALA A 302 -21.02 -1.85 12.21
CA ALA A 302 -20.89 -0.50 11.66
C ALA A 302 -19.73 -0.59 10.66
N SER A 303 -19.94 -0.86 9.37
CA SER A 303 -20.93 -0.34 8.42
C SER A 303 -21.04 1.18 8.47
N TRP A 304 -20.71 1.76 7.33
CA TRP A 304 -20.75 3.18 6.99
C TRP A 304 -22.17 3.73 7.16
N THR A 305 -22.55 3.98 8.40
CA THR A 305 -23.77 4.71 8.74
C THR A 305 -23.37 6.03 9.38
N SER A 306 -24.05 7.08 8.95
CA SER A 306 -23.83 8.48 9.26
C SER A 306 -23.53 8.74 10.74
N PRO A 307 -22.59 9.63 11.08
CA PRO A 307 -22.62 10.25 12.40
C PRO A 307 -23.95 11.00 12.51
N ASN A 308 -24.70 10.71 13.57
CA ASN A 308 -25.85 11.49 13.97
C ASN A 308 -25.41 12.93 14.25
N PHE A 309 -25.58 13.83 13.28
CA PHE A 309 -25.41 15.28 13.47
C PHE A 309 -26.61 15.84 14.23
N SER A 310 -26.66 15.55 15.53
CA SER A 310 -27.60 16.20 16.45
C SER A 310 -26.95 16.34 17.82
N ALA A 311 -25.88 17.14 17.86
CA ALA A 311 -25.37 17.73 19.09
C ALA A 311 -24.50 18.97 18.78
N GLY A 312 -25.16 20.15 18.76
CA GLY A 312 -24.58 21.42 19.20
C GLY A 312 -23.92 22.35 18.16
N GLY A 313 -24.58 23.47 17.85
CA GLY A 313 -23.97 24.71 17.34
C GLY A 313 -24.58 25.26 16.04
N PRO A 314 -25.02 26.54 15.98
CA PRO A 314 -25.60 27.10 14.77
C PRO A 314 -24.49 27.54 13.80
N GLY A 315 -24.49 26.98 12.59
CA GLY A 315 -23.78 27.54 11.44
C GLY A 315 -22.62 26.71 10.89
N GLN A 316 -22.93 25.55 10.30
CA GLN A 316 -22.28 25.02 9.09
C GLN A 316 -22.93 23.68 8.73
N SER A 317 -24.08 23.72 8.07
CA SER A 317 -24.50 22.59 7.25
C SER A 317 -23.53 22.50 6.08
N ILE A 318 -22.64 21.51 6.10
CA ILE A 318 -21.80 21.21 4.93
C ILE A 318 -22.77 20.83 3.81
N LYS A 319 -22.96 21.73 2.84
CA LYS A 319 -23.74 21.43 1.65
C LYS A 319 -23.17 20.15 1.03
N PRO A 320 -23.97 19.10 0.80
CA PRO A 320 -23.45 17.88 0.20
C PRO A 320 -22.88 18.21 -1.18
N SER A 321 -21.60 17.89 -1.40
CA SER A 321 -20.97 18.09 -2.70
C SER A 321 -21.72 17.27 -3.76
N ARG A 322 -21.82 17.79 -5.00
CA ARG A 322 -22.53 17.10 -6.09
C ARG A 322 -21.96 15.71 -6.33
N LEU A 323 -20.63 15.61 -6.30
CA LEU A 323 -19.91 14.33 -6.42
C LEU A 323 -20.26 13.38 -5.26
N ARG A 324 -20.42 13.88 -4.04
CA ARG A 324 -20.87 13.05 -2.90
C ARG A 324 -22.29 12.53 -3.11
N SER A 325 -23.22 13.37 -3.55
CA SER A 325 -24.59 12.93 -3.88
C SER A 325 -24.59 11.90 -5.01
N TYR A 326 -23.73 12.08 -6.01
CA TYR A 326 -23.52 11.12 -7.09
C TYR A 326 -23.03 9.76 -6.59
N VAL A 327 -21.98 9.74 -5.76
CA VAL A 327 -21.46 8.51 -5.13
C VAL A 327 -22.54 7.82 -4.29
N MET A 328 -23.34 8.58 -3.54
CA MET A 328 -24.42 8.05 -2.70
C MET A 328 -25.59 7.47 -3.50
N SER A 329 -25.70 7.79 -4.79
CA SER A 329 -26.73 7.23 -5.68
C SER A 329 -26.38 5.83 -6.20
N PHE A 330 -25.14 5.38 -6.03
CA PHE A 330 -24.72 4.05 -6.47
C PHE A 330 -25.33 2.94 -5.61
N ASP A 331 -25.68 1.83 -6.26
CA ASP A 331 -25.92 0.57 -5.57
C ASP A 331 -24.62 -0.01 -4.98
N SER A 332 -24.75 -0.97 -4.06
CA SER A 332 -23.61 -1.57 -3.37
C SER A 332 -22.61 -2.22 -4.33
N ASP A 333 -23.09 -2.84 -5.40
CA ASP A 333 -22.23 -3.57 -6.33
C ASP A 333 -21.43 -2.60 -7.18
N THR A 334 -22.06 -1.53 -7.67
CA THR A 334 -21.38 -0.44 -8.38
C THR A 334 -20.34 0.21 -7.48
N LEU A 335 -20.70 0.56 -6.24
CA LEU A 335 -19.77 1.18 -5.29
C LEU A 335 -18.56 0.26 -5.02
N GLN A 336 -18.78 -1.03 -4.80
CA GLN A 336 -17.72 -2.00 -4.58
C GLN A 336 -16.79 -2.13 -5.80
N ARG A 337 -17.34 -2.15 -7.02
CA ARG A 337 -16.55 -2.19 -8.27
C ARG A 337 -15.65 -0.96 -8.41
N TYR A 338 -16.12 0.22 -8.01
CA TYR A 338 -15.30 1.43 -8.01
C TYR A 338 -14.25 1.43 -6.90
N ALA A 339 -14.58 0.93 -5.71
CA ALA A 339 -13.68 0.88 -4.56
C ALA A 339 -12.56 -0.16 -4.68
N THR A 340 -12.76 -1.20 -5.49
CA THR A 340 -11.79 -2.28 -5.66
C THR A 340 -10.69 -1.90 -6.65
N VAL A 341 -9.43 -2.08 -6.27
CA VAL A 341 -8.27 -1.98 -7.18
C VAL A 341 -8.30 -3.14 -8.17
N ARG A 342 -8.17 -2.87 -9.47
CA ARG A 342 -8.47 -3.87 -10.52
C ARG A 342 -7.30 -4.78 -10.88
N SER A 343 -6.06 -4.40 -10.57
CA SER A 343 -4.88 -5.22 -10.84
C SER A 343 -4.12 -5.61 -9.57
N LYS A 344 -3.45 -6.77 -9.64
CA LYS A 344 -2.56 -7.25 -8.56
C LYS A 344 -1.30 -6.40 -8.49
N GLU A 345 -0.87 -5.87 -9.62
CA GLU A 345 0.31 -5.02 -9.78
C GLU A 345 0.09 -3.67 -9.11
N ALA A 346 -1.06 -3.01 -9.34
CA ALA A 346 -1.39 -1.76 -8.64
C ALA A 346 -1.46 -1.98 -7.13
N PHE A 347 -2.06 -3.08 -6.67
CA PHE A 347 -2.08 -3.43 -5.25
C PHE A 347 -0.66 -3.64 -4.69
N GLY A 348 0.19 -4.38 -5.41
CA GLY A 348 1.59 -4.60 -5.03
C GLY A 348 2.42 -3.31 -4.97
N ILE A 349 2.13 -2.33 -5.83
CA ILE A 349 2.77 -1.00 -5.77
C ILE A 349 2.37 -0.26 -4.48
N ILE A 350 1.08 -0.28 -4.10
CA ILE A 350 0.60 0.35 -2.87
C ILE A 350 1.32 -0.25 -1.65
N GLU A 351 1.41 -1.58 -1.59
CA GLU A 351 2.11 -2.30 -0.53
C GLU A 351 3.60 -1.91 -0.48
N LYS A 352 4.33 -2.07 -1.59
CA LYS A 352 5.77 -1.78 -1.67
C LYS A 352 6.11 -0.32 -1.41
N HIS A 353 5.28 0.61 -1.89
CA HIS A 353 5.50 2.03 -1.64
C HIS A 353 5.28 2.38 -0.17
N THR A 354 4.25 1.80 0.45
CA THR A 354 4.00 1.94 1.90
C THR A 354 5.14 1.33 2.72
N GLU A 355 5.63 0.14 2.35
CA GLU A 355 6.81 -0.48 2.97
C GLU A 355 8.07 0.37 2.80
N ALA A 356 8.27 0.98 1.63
CA ALA A 356 9.42 1.85 1.39
C ALA A 356 9.37 3.13 2.24
N LEU A 357 8.17 3.65 2.51
CA LEU A 357 7.97 4.83 3.35
C LEU A 357 8.15 4.52 4.83
N PHE A 358 7.47 3.49 5.35
CA PHE A 358 7.37 3.26 6.80
C PHE A 358 8.20 2.08 7.29
N GLY A 359 8.81 1.31 6.39
CA GLY A 359 9.44 0.03 6.71
C GLY A 359 8.44 -1.13 6.64
N LYS A 360 8.96 -2.36 6.72
CA LYS A 360 8.14 -3.57 6.71
C LYS A 360 7.42 -3.74 8.06
N PRO A 361 6.09 -3.90 8.08
CA PRO A 361 5.36 -4.08 9.33
C PRO A 361 5.67 -5.46 9.91
N GLU A 362 6.30 -5.52 11.09
CA GLU A 362 6.47 -6.77 11.84
C GLU A 362 5.21 -7.04 12.68
N ILE A 363 4.21 -7.68 12.07
CA ILE A 363 2.96 -8.01 12.76
C ILE A 363 3.10 -9.39 13.41
N VAL A 364 3.33 -9.42 14.72
CA VAL A 364 3.25 -10.66 15.51
C VAL A 364 1.87 -10.73 16.12
N ILE A 365 1.10 -11.76 15.79
CA ILE A 365 -0.22 -11.99 16.40
C ILE A 365 0.01 -12.79 17.69
N THR A 366 -0.42 -12.23 18.81
CA THR A 366 -0.38 -12.93 20.10
C THR A 366 -1.32 -14.14 20.10
N PRO A 367 -1.11 -15.14 20.97
CA PRO A 367 -2.03 -16.28 21.11
C PRO A 367 -3.49 -15.87 21.35
N GLU A 368 -3.71 -14.66 21.89
CA GLU A 368 -5.00 -14.04 22.16
C GLU A 368 -5.64 -13.37 20.92
N GLY A 369 -5.00 -13.46 19.75
CA GLY A 369 -5.50 -12.91 18.49
C GLY A 369 -5.35 -11.39 18.35
N THR A 370 -4.52 -10.75 19.20
CA THR A 370 -4.25 -9.31 19.13
C THR A 370 -2.89 -9.04 18.50
N VAL A 371 -2.72 -7.85 17.90
CA VAL A 371 -1.43 -7.45 17.32
C VAL A 371 -0.47 -7.05 18.44
N ASP A 372 0.65 -7.75 18.57
CA ASP A 372 1.74 -7.40 19.47
C ASP A 372 2.39 -6.09 19.01
N SER A 373 2.06 -5.01 19.72
CA SER A 373 2.57 -3.67 19.42
C SER A 373 3.91 -3.37 20.12
N SER A 374 4.51 -4.35 20.81
CA SER A 374 5.76 -4.14 21.56
C SER A 374 6.97 -3.80 20.71
N LYS A 375 6.93 -4.15 19.41
CA LYS A 375 7.98 -3.83 18.42
C LYS A 375 7.62 -2.65 17.51
N ASP A 376 6.48 -2.00 17.74
CA ASP A 376 6.01 -0.94 16.86
C ASP A 376 6.77 0.37 17.10
N GLU A 377 7.51 0.80 16.10
CA GLU A 377 8.28 2.04 16.13
C GLU A 377 7.35 3.25 15.99
N HIS A 378 7.72 4.38 16.60
CA HIS A 378 6.94 5.61 16.55
C HIS A 378 7.64 6.68 15.71
N ILE A 379 6.87 7.41 14.91
CA ILE A 379 7.31 8.60 14.18
C ILE A 379 6.80 9.85 14.89
N ARG A 380 7.66 10.86 15.02
CA ARG A 380 7.27 12.19 15.50
C ARG A 380 6.96 13.10 14.33
N ILE A 381 5.67 13.36 14.12
CA ILE A 381 5.12 14.12 12.99
C ILE A 381 4.11 15.17 13.49
N SER A 382 4.09 16.36 12.89
CA SER A 382 3.03 17.35 13.17
C SER A 382 1.74 17.01 12.40
N PHE A 383 0.63 17.66 12.77
CA PHE A 383 -0.63 17.49 12.03
C PHE A 383 -0.54 18.04 10.59
N SER A 384 0.23 19.10 10.33
CA SER A 384 0.47 19.58 8.96
C SER A 384 1.30 18.57 8.15
N GLY A 385 2.30 17.95 8.77
CA GLY A 385 3.01 16.81 8.18
C GLY A 385 2.09 15.65 7.83
N LEU A 386 1.21 15.26 8.76
CA LEU A 386 0.25 14.18 8.51
C LEU A 386 -0.76 14.55 7.42
N ARG A 387 -1.23 15.81 7.38
CA ARG A 387 -2.07 16.35 6.31
C ARG A 387 -1.39 16.22 4.93
N ARG A 388 -0.14 16.67 4.83
CA ARG A 388 0.70 16.54 3.62
C ARG A 388 0.85 15.09 3.18
N LEU A 389 1.10 14.15 4.10
CA LEU A 389 1.17 12.71 3.83
C LEU A 389 -0.13 12.17 3.24
N ILE A 390 -1.28 12.54 3.83
CA ILE A 390 -2.59 12.07 3.37
C ILE A 390 -2.91 12.65 1.99
N LEU A 391 -2.64 13.94 1.76
CA LEU A 391 -2.83 14.57 0.46
C LEU A 391 -1.95 13.91 -0.61
N GLU A 392 -0.70 13.58 -0.30
CA GLU A 392 0.18 12.86 -1.20
C GLU A 392 -0.34 11.45 -1.49
N ALA A 393 -0.79 10.71 -0.47
CA ALA A 393 -1.38 9.38 -0.61
C ALA A 393 -2.59 9.39 -1.56
N VAL A 394 -3.52 10.33 -1.35
CA VAL A 394 -4.71 10.48 -2.20
C VAL A 394 -4.30 10.80 -3.65
N THR A 395 -3.32 11.68 -3.83
CA THR A 395 -2.79 12.02 -5.16
C THR A 395 -2.09 10.83 -5.82
N PHE A 396 -1.33 10.05 -5.05
CA PHE A 396 -0.69 8.83 -5.51
C PHE A 396 -1.72 7.82 -6.01
N GLY A 397 -2.80 7.60 -5.26
CA GLY A 397 -3.90 6.74 -5.68
C GLY A 397 -4.59 7.23 -6.96
N SER A 398 -4.79 8.53 -7.08
CA SER A 398 -5.36 9.15 -8.28
C SER A 398 -4.48 8.93 -9.52
N PHE A 399 -3.18 9.18 -9.40
CA PHE A 399 -2.23 8.92 -10.48
C PHE A 399 -2.08 7.44 -10.80
N LEU A 400 -2.17 6.57 -9.80
CA LEU A 400 -2.13 5.12 -10.00
C LEU A 400 -3.27 4.66 -10.90
N TRP A 401 -4.50 5.19 -10.73
CA TRP A 401 -5.60 4.90 -11.64
C TRP A 401 -5.32 5.35 -13.09
N ASP A 402 -4.84 6.58 -13.27
CA ASP A 402 -4.54 7.13 -14.62
C ASP A 402 -3.46 6.31 -15.32
N VAL A 403 -2.39 5.97 -14.60
CA VAL A 403 -1.27 5.18 -15.11
C VAL A 403 -1.66 3.74 -15.39
N GLU A 404 -2.42 3.10 -14.49
CA GLU A 404 -2.92 1.75 -14.71
C GLU A 404 -3.83 1.71 -15.94
N SER A 405 -4.71 2.70 -16.13
CA SER A 405 -5.56 2.83 -17.32
C SER A 405 -4.76 2.98 -18.61
N PHE A 406 -3.70 3.81 -18.56
CA PHE A 406 -2.78 3.98 -19.68
C PHE A 406 -2.05 2.69 -20.04
N VAL A 407 -1.43 2.01 -19.07
CA VAL A 407 -0.66 0.78 -19.32
C VAL A 407 -1.56 -0.36 -19.78
N ASP A 408 -2.78 -0.46 -19.23
CA ASP A 408 -3.72 -1.51 -19.60
C ASP A 408 -4.16 -1.40 -21.06
N SER A 409 -4.28 -0.18 -21.60
CA SER A 409 -4.57 0.04 -23.02
C SER A 409 -3.48 -0.45 -23.98
N ARG A 410 -2.25 -0.68 -23.48
CA ARG A 410 -1.10 -1.14 -24.26
C ARG A 410 -0.82 -2.63 -24.03
N TYR A 411 -0.74 -3.05 -22.76
CA TYR A 411 -0.27 -4.40 -22.38
C TYR A 411 -1.41 -5.36 -21.95
N HIS A 412 -2.63 -4.87 -21.74
CA HIS A 412 -3.83 -5.67 -21.43
C HIS A 412 -3.59 -6.68 -20.29
N PHE A 413 -3.38 -6.17 -19.09
CA PHE A 413 -3.02 -6.99 -17.92
C PHE A 413 -4.11 -7.10 -16.87
N VAL A 414 -5.13 -6.24 -16.95
CA VAL A 414 -6.27 -6.32 -16.03
C VAL A 414 -7.18 -7.47 -16.47
N THR A 415 -7.44 -8.39 -15.54
CA THR A 415 -8.43 -9.45 -15.72
C THR A 415 -9.80 -8.94 -15.28
N ASN A 416 -10.72 -8.78 -16.23
CA ASN A 416 -12.11 -8.38 -15.96
C ASN A 416 -12.92 -9.46 -15.24
#